data_AF-A0A963BTY0-F1
#
_entry.id   AF-A0A963BTY0-F1
#
_cell.length_a   1.000
_cell.length_b   1.000
_cell.length_c   1.000
_cell.angle_alpha   90.00
_cell.angle_beta   90.00
_cell.angle_gamma   90.00
#
_symmetry.space_group_name_H-M   'P 1'
#
loop_
_entity.id
_entity.type
_entity.pdbx_description
1 polymer ?
#
loop_
_entity_poly.entity_id
_entity_poly.type
_entity_poly.pdbx_seq_one_letter_code
_entity_poly.pdbx_strand_id
1 'polypeptide(L)'
;AATSCVEFALFFVDFWFQLARWLDSTILDALYGWGFGASRPHSNFDPLIGLNNAFGDMLLNFVMATMFIVLPGFWVTALGWVGIRAGNALQGLSEGTKSAGQAGSRGAGTVIRAAK
;
A
#
# COMPACT_ATOMS: atom_id res chain seq x y z
N ALA A 1 -11.80 -17.72 8.37
CA ALA A 1 -11.25 -17.27 7.08
C ALA A 1 -11.08 -15.74 7.05
N ALA A 2 -12.13 -14.95 7.27
CA ALA A 2 -12.00 -13.48 7.27
C ALA A 2 -11.05 -12.96 8.36
N THR A 3 -11.17 -13.49 9.59
CA THR A 3 -10.33 -13.07 10.73
C THR A 3 -8.84 -13.30 10.47
N SER A 4 -8.45 -14.46 9.92
CA SER A 4 -7.06 -14.77 9.59
C SER A 4 -6.50 -13.91 8.45
N CYS A 5 -7.32 -13.51 7.48
CA CYS A 5 -6.89 -12.58 6.43
C CYS A 5 -6.69 -11.16 6.95
N VAL A 6 -7.57 -10.70 7.85
CA VAL A 6 -7.43 -9.39 8.51
C VAL A 6 -6.20 -9.38 9.40
N GLU A 7 -5.98 -10.44 10.16
CA GLU A 7 -4.83 -10.60 11.03
C GLU A 7 -3.50 -10.61 10.23
N PHE A 8 -3.43 -11.39 9.14
CA PHE A 8 -2.30 -11.32 8.20
C PHE A 8 -2.08 -9.90 7.68
N ALA A 9 -3.14 -9.23 7.22
CA ALA A 9 -3.04 -7.90 6.64
C ALA A 9 -2.48 -6.88 7.64
N LEU A 10 -2.89 -6.97 8.92
CA LEU A 10 -2.42 -6.10 10.00
C LEU A 10 -0.99 -6.42 10.42
N PHE A 11 -0.63 -7.70 10.56
CA PHE A 11 0.76 -8.08 10.86
C PHE A 11 1.71 -7.70 9.73
N PHE A 12 1.26 -7.78 8.48
CA PHE A 12 2.09 -7.43 7.33
C PHE A 12 2.33 -5.91 7.21
N VAL A 13 1.58 -5.06 7.94
CA VAL A 13 1.91 -3.62 8.05
C VAL A 13 3.28 -3.43 8.70
N ASP A 14 3.65 -4.29 9.66
CA ASP A 14 4.94 -4.20 10.35
C ASP A 14 6.13 -4.40 9.41
N PHE A 15 5.99 -5.28 8.40
CA PHE A 15 6.98 -5.41 7.33
C PHE A 15 7.25 -4.07 6.63
N TRP A 16 6.23 -3.27 6.33
CA TRP A 16 6.41 -1.97 5.68
C TRP A 16 7.12 -0.95 6.57
N PHE A 17 6.88 -0.99 7.88
CA PHE A 17 7.63 -0.17 8.84
C PHE A 17 9.09 -0.60 8.96
N GLN A 18 9.36 -1.90 8.96
CA GLN A 18 10.73 -2.42 8.95
C GLN A 18 11.44 -2.09 7.64
N LEU A 19 10.75 -2.17 6.51
CA LEU A 19 11.27 -1.76 5.20
C LEU A 19 11.59 -0.26 5.18
N ALA A 20 10.72 0.58 5.75
CA ALA A 20 10.98 2.02 5.89
C ALA A 20 12.25 2.29 6.70
N ARG A 21 12.45 1.61 7.85
CA ARG A 21 13.68 1.71 8.65
C ARG A 21 14.93 1.23 7.91
N TRP A 22 14.80 0.15 7.16
CA TRP A 22 15.91 -0.38 6.37
C TRP A 22 16.30 0.59 5.26
N LEU A 23 15.32 1.16 4.55
CA LEU A 23 15.56 2.17 3.52
C LEU A 23 16.15 3.44 4.12
N ASP A 24 15.69 3.90 5.28
CA ASP A 24 16.26 5.04 6.01
C ASP A 24 17.77 4.83 6.27
N SER A 25 18.15 3.66 6.77
CA SER A 25 19.57 3.32 6.98
C SER A 25 20.35 3.24 5.65
N THR A 26 19.73 2.65 4.61
CA THR A 26 20.37 2.40 3.31
C THR A 26 20.53 3.68 2.49
N ILE A 27 19.58 4.64 2.57
CA ILE A 27 19.64 5.92 1.87
C ILE A 27 20.73 6.81 2.44
N LEU A 28 20.90 6.84 3.77
CA LEU A 28 21.99 7.58 4.40
C LEU A 28 23.33 6.96 4.04
N ASP A 29 23.43 5.63 4.04
CA ASP A 29 24.64 4.92 3.62
C ASP A 29 24.97 5.16 2.14
N ALA A 30 23.97 5.28 1.27
CA ALA A 30 24.15 5.56 -0.16
C ALA A 30 24.50 7.03 -0.44
N LEU A 31 23.97 7.97 0.35
CA LEU A 31 24.18 9.42 0.17
C LEU A 31 25.45 9.94 0.87
N TYR A 32 25.81 9.37 2.02
CA TYR A 32 26.99 9.78 2.80
C TYR A 32 28.13 8.77 2.77
N GLY A 33 27.94 7.61 2.12
CA GLY A 33 28.96 6.62 1.85
C GLY A 33 29.22 5.65 3.01
N TRP A 34 29.38 4.37 2.68
CA TRP A 34 29.86 3.33 3.58
C TRP A 34 31.29 3.63 4.05
N GLY A 35 31.47 3.94 5.34
CA GLY A 35 32.79 3.93 5.96
C GLY A 35 33.12 5.15 6.84
N PHE A 36 33.73 4.86 7.97
CA PHE A 36 34.40 5.80 8.86
C PHE A 36 35.58 6.48 8.13
N GLY A 37 35.31 7.49 7.30
CA GLY A 37 36.32 8.38 6.72
C GLY A 37 36.56 8.24 5.20
N ALA A 38 36.29 9.33 4.47
CA ALA A 38 37.01 9.84 3.27
C ALA A 38 36.26 11.00 2.58
N SER A 39 35.06 11.39 3.04
CA SER A 39 34.33 12.54 2.47
C SER A 39 33.44 13.23 3.50
N ARG A 40 34.03 13.76 4.58
CA ARG A 40 33.33 14.70 5.46
C ARG A 40 33.61 16.14 4.99
N PRO A 41 32.73 16.82 4.24
CA PRO A 41 32.80 18.26 4.09
C PRO A 41 32.19 18.96 5.32
N HIS A 42 32.57 18.56 6.53
CA HIS A 42 32.18 19.24 7.77
C HIS A 42 33.23 20.30 8.18
N SER A 43 34.03 20.81 7.24
CA SER A 43 35.10 21.78 7.53
C SER A 43 35.27 22.87 6.47
N ASN A 44 34.29 23.09 5.59
CA ASN A 44 34.31 24.26 4.72
C ASN A 44 33.23 25.24 5.19
N PHE A 45 33.65 26.16 6.06
CA PHE A 45 32.90 27.36 6.42
C PHE A 45 32.75 28.26 5.18
N ASP A 46 31.88 27.87 4.26
CA ASP A 46 31.38 28.73 3.19
C ASP A 46 29.86 28.91 3.38
N PRO A 47 29.40 30.12 3.78
CA PRO A 47 28.00 30.41 4.06
C PRO A 47 27.04 30.06 2.91
N LEU A 48 27.51 30.08 1.66
CA LEU A 48 26.71 29.79 0.48
C LEU A 48 26.56 28.29 0.20
N ILE A 49 27.57 27.47 0.58
CA ILE A 49 27.50 26.01 0.49
C ILE A 49 26.71 25.41 1.67
N GLY A 50 26.78 26.03 2.86
CA GLY A 50 25.98 25.66 4.03
C GLY A 50 24.47 25.85 3.81
N LEU A 51 24.06 26.90 3.09
CA LEU A 51 22.65 27.15 2.77
C LEU A 51 22.07 26.11 1.79
N ASN A 52 22.86 25.68 0.80
CA ASN A 52 22.48 24.62 -0.14
C ASN A 52 22.35 23.24 0.55
N ASN A 53 23.30 22.93 1.45
CA ASN A 53 23.23 21.71 2.26
C ASN A 53 22.08 21.75 3.29
N ALA A 54 21.71 22.91 3.83
CA ALA A 54 20.57 23.04 4.76
C ALA A 54 19.21 22.73 4.09
N PHE A 55 19.00 23.17 2.84
CA PHE A 55 17.82 22.76 2.08
C PHE A 55 17.84 21.27 1.72
N GLY A 56 19.01 20.73 1.36
CA GLY A 56 19.18 19.29 1.11
C GLY A 56 18.91 18.42 2.33
N ASP A 57 19.40 18.83 3.51
CA ASP A 57 19.23 18.12 4.77
C ASP A 57 17.79 18.23 5.30
N MET A 58 17.14 19.38 5.11
CA MET A 58 15.71 19.54 5.40
C MET A 58 14.85 18.64 4.48
N LEU A 59 15.20 18.56 3.20
CA LEU A 59 14.50 17.70 2.24
C LEU A 59 14.70 16.23 2.60
N LEU A 60 15.91 15.81 2.94
CA LEU A 60 16.18 14.44 3.37
C LEU A 60 15.39 14.09 4.62
N ASN A 61 15.42 14.92 5.68
CA ASN A 61 14.60 14.70 6.87
C ASN A 61 13.11 14.56 6.54
N PHE A 62 12.59 15.38 5.61
CA PHE A 62 11.21 15.27 5.16
C PHE A 62 10.95 13.94 4.44
N VAL A 63 11.80 13.53 3.51
CA VAL A 63 11.67 12.26 2.78
C VAL A 63 11.73 11.08 3.76
N MET A 64 12.70 11.07 4.67
CA MET A 64 12.87 10.04 5.69
C MET A 64 11.61 9.87 6.55
N ALA A 65 11.06 10.97 7.06
CA ALA A 65 9.82 10.93 7.84
C ALA A 65 8.62 10.47 6.97
N THR A 66 8.57 10.91 5.72
CA THR A 66 7.45 10.61 4.81
C THR A 66 7.39 9.13 4.43
N MET A 67 8.53 8.43 4.39
CA MET A 67 8.58 7.00 4.07
C MET A 67 7.81 6.13 5.07
N PHE A 68 7.75 6.54 6.35
CA PHE A 68 6.95 5.87 7.37
C PHE A 68 5.44 6.04 7.18
N ILE A 69 5.01 6.99 6.34
CA ILE A 69 3.60 7.22 6.00
C ILE A 69 3.28 6.58 4.65
N VAL A 70 4.11 6.83 3.64
CA VAL A 70 3.86 6.40 2.26
C VAL A 70 3.94 4.89 2.09
N LEU A 71 4.94 4.23 2.68
CA LEU A 71 5.12 2.78 2.51
C LEU A 71 3.98 1.96 3.17
N PRO A 72 3.61 2.19 4.44
CA PRO A 72 2.46 1.52 5.03
C PRO A 72 1.14 1.99 4.42
N GLY A 73 1.03 3.28 4.06
CA GLY A 73 -0.15 3.84 3.41
C GLY A 73 -0.42 3.23 2.04
N PHE A 74 0.62 2.96 1.26
CA PHE A 74 0.53 2.24 -0.01
C PHE A 74 -0.11 0.86 0.19
N TRP A 75 0.35 0.10 1.17
CA TRP A 75 -0.18 -1.23 1.47
C TRP A 75 -1.65 -1.20 1.88
N VAL A 76 -2.00 -0.35 2.85
CA VAL A 76 -3.39 -0.25 3.33
C VAL A 76 -4.33 0.22 2.22
N THR A 77 -3.89 1.16 1.39
CA THR A 77 -4.68 1.65 0.24
C THR A 77 -4.85 0.56 -0.81
N ALA A 78 -3.80 -0.21 -1.11
CA ALA A 78 -3.87 -1.33 -2.04
C ALA A 78 -4.86 -2.41 -1.57
N LEU A 79 -4.83 -2.75 -0.28
CA LEU A 79 -5.80 -3.66 0.34
C LEU A 79 -7.23 -3.13 0.23
N GLY A 80 -7.44 -1.85 0.49
CA GLY A 80 -8.75 -1.20 0.33
C GLY A 80 -9.25 -1.28 -1.12
N TRP A 81 -8.37 -1.01 -2.09
CA TRP A 81 -8.71 -1.07 -3.51
C TRP A 81 -9.08 -2.48 -3.97
N VAL A 82 -8.30 -3.49 -3.56
CA VAL A 82 -8.61 -4.91 -3.83
C VAL A 82 -9.92 -5.31 -3.16
N GLY A 83 -10.16 -4.89 -1.92
CA GLY A 83 -11.39 -5.16 -1.19
C GLY A 83 -12.63 -4.62 -1.91
N ILE A 84 -12.59 -3.38 -2.40
CA ILE A 84 -13.68 -2.76 -3.17
C ILE A 84 -13.93 -3.56 -4.46
N ARG A 85 -12.87 -3.90 -5.20
CA ARG A 85 -13.01 -4.60 -6.49
C ARG A 85 -13.55 -6.02 -6.31
N ALA A 86 -13.04 -6.75 -5.30
CA ALA A 86 -13.52 -8.08 -4.96
C ALA A 86 -14.98 -8.04 -4.49
N GLY A 87 -15.35 -7.05 -3.67
CA GLY A 87 -16.73 -6.82 -3.22
C GLY A 87 -17.69 -6.60 -4.40
N ASN A 88 -17.32 -5.72 -5.33
CA ASN A 88 -18.12 -5.46 -6.54
C ASN A 88 -18.28 -6.72 -7.41
N ALA A 89 -17.22 -7.52 -7.57
CA ALA A 89 -17.28 -8.77 -8.32
C ALA A 89 -18.21 -9.81 -7.67
N LEU A 90 -18.14 -9.96 -6.35
CA LEU A 90 -19.02 -10.85 -5.59
C LEU A 90 -20.48 -10.39 -5.63
N GLN A 91 -20.71 -9.07 -5.55
CA GLN A 91 -22.04 -8.50 -5.66
C GLN A 91 -22.65 -8.72 -7.04
N GLY A 92 -21.87 -8.50 -8.11
CA GLY A 92 -22.29 -8.80 -9.48
C GLY A 92 -22.58 -10.29 -9.70
N LEU A 93 -21.80 -11.20 -9.11
CA LEU A 93 -22.07 -12.64 -9.16
C LEU A 93 -23.35 -13.01 -8.38
N SER A 94 -23.58 -12.42 -7.22
CA SER A 94 -24.81 -12.61 -6.44
C SER A 94 -26.05 -12.09 -7.20
N GLU A 95 -25.96 -10.94 -7.86
CA GLU A 95 -27.06 -10.41 -8.68
C GLU A 95 -27.30 -11.26 -9.94
N GLY A 96 -26.24 -11.73 -10.60
CA GLY A 96 -26.30 -12.65 -11.72
C GLY A 96 -26.97 -13.99 -11.35
N THR A 97 -26.62 -14.56 -10.20
CA THR A 97 -27.23 -15.83 -9.73
C THR A 97 -28.68 -15.65 -9.29
N LYS A 98 -29.03 -14.53 -8.65
CA LYS A 98 -30.43 -14.21 -8.30
C LYS A 98 -31.30 -14.01 -9.53
N SER A 99 -30.82 -13.26 -10.52
CA SER A 99 -31.54 -13.05 -11.78
C SER A 99 -31.68 -14.35 -12.58
N ALA A 100 -30.64 -15.18 -12.65
CA ALA A 100 -30.71 -16.51 -13.25
C ALA A 100 -31.70 -17.44 -12.52
N GLY A 101 -31.70 -17.42 -11.18
CA GLY A 101 -32.66 -18.18 -10.37
C GLY A 101 -34.11 -17.73 -10.56
N GLN A 102 -34.35 -16.42 -10.67
CA GLN A 102 -35.69 -15.89 -10.99
C GLN A 102 -36.11 -16.18 -12.44
N ALA A 103 -35.20 -16.14 -13.40
CA ALA A 103 -35.48 -16.51 -14.78
C ALA A 103 -35.80 -18.02 -14.89
N GLY A 104 -35.05 -18.87 -14.18
CA GLY A 104 -35.30 -20.31 -14.10
C GLY A 104 -36.65 -20.64 -13.46
N SER A 105 -37.02 -19.97 -12.36
CA SER A 105 -38.32 -20.19 -11.71
C SER A 105 -39.50 -19.72 -12.55
N ARG A 106 -39.36 -18.59 -13.27
CA ARG A 106 -40.37 -18.15 -14.25
C ARG A 106 -40.48 -19.12 -15.43
N GLY A 107 -39.36 -19.61 -15.96
CA GLY A 107 -39.35 -20.60 -17.05
C GLY A 107 -40.01 -21.92 -16.65
N ALA A 108 -39.65 -22.45 -15.48
CA ALA A 108 -40.30 -23.64 -14.91
C ALA A 108 -41.80 -23.40 -14.68
N GLY A 109 -42.19 -22.24 -14.17
CA GLY A 109 -43.59 -21.87 -13.97
C GLY A 109 -44.41 -21.81 -15.27
N THR A 110 -43.83 -21.30 -16.36
CA THR A 110 -44.47 -21.28 -17.68
C THR A 110 -44.61 -22.69 -18.26
N VAL A 111 -43.59 -23.53 -18.12
CA VAL A 111 -43.65 -24.94 -18.56
C VAL A 111 -44.69 -25.73 -17.76
N ILE A 112 -44.73 -25.56 -16.43
CA ILE A 112 -45.74 -26.19 -15.57
C ILE A 112 -47.16 -25.71 -15.93
N ARG A 113 -47.32 -24.43 -16.27
CA ARG A 113 -48.61 -23.89 -16.75
C ARG A 113 -49.00 -24.39 -18.14
N ALA A 114 -48.03 -24.65 -19.02
CA ALA A 114 -48.29 -25.18 -20.36
C ALA A 114 -48.57 -26.69 -20.35
N ALA A 115 -48.08 -27.41 -19.33
CA ALA A 115 -48.32 -28.84 -19.14
C ALA A 115 -49.65 -29.17 -18.43
N LYS A 116 -50.38 -28.14 -17.97
CA LYS A 116 -51.67 -28.26 -17.28
C LYS A 116 -52.80 -27.82 -18.19
#